data_AF-A0A3B3CKN8-F1
#
_entry.id   AF-A0A3B3CKN8-F1
#
_cell.length_a   1.000
_cell.length_b   1.000
_cell.length_c   1.000
_cell.angle_alpha   90.00
_cell.angle_beta   90.00
_cell.angle_gamma   90.00
#
_symmetry.space_group_name_H-M   'P 1'
#
loop_
_entity.id
_entity.type
_entity.pdbx_description
1 polymer ?
#
loop_
_entity_poly.entity_id
_entity_poly.type
_entity_poly.pdbx_seq_one_letter_code
_entity_poly.pdbx_strand_id
1 'polypeptide(L)'
;MERKQGEVDHLERPSPLTDKERVMIQDSWGKVYQNCDDAGVAILVRLFVNFPSSKQYFSQFKHIEDAEELEKSSQLRKHAHRVMNAINTLVESLDNSDKVSSVLKAVGKAHAVRHKVDPVYFKILSGVILEVLGEAYPQVMTAEVASAWTKLLAILCCSINAVYEELGWPHLSTSTG
;
A
#
# COMPACT_ATOMS: atom_id res chain seq x y z
N MET A 1 -6.91 -19.06 -41.82
CA MET A 1 -7.55 -17.84 -41.28
C MET A 1 -7.53 -17.94 -39.77
N GLU A 2 -6.54 -17.31 -39.15
CA GLU A 2 -6.40 -17.22 -37.70
C GLU A 2 -7.46 -16.28 -37.12
N ARG A 3 -8.07 -16.68 -35.99
CA ARG A 3 -8.85 -15.77 -35.14
C ARG A 3 -8.28 -15.80 -33.73
N LYS A 4 -7.37 -14.85 -33.51
CA LYS A 4 -7.11 -14.03 -32.33
C LYS A 4 -7.29 -14.66 -30.94
N GLN A 5 -6.14 -14.96 -30.35
CA GLN A 5 -5.83 -14.83 -28.93
C GLN A 5 -6.06 -13.37 -28.45
N GLY A 6 -6.53 -13.19 -27.22
CA GLY A 6 -6.61 -11.92 -26.49
C GLY A 6 -7.65 -12.07 -25.39
N GLU A 7 -7.39 -11.89 -24.11
CA GLU A 7 -6.32 -11.15 -23.44
C GLU A 7 -6.31 -11.71 -22.00
N VAL A 8 -5.29 -12.50 -21.65
CA VAL A 8 -5.03 -12.82 -20.25
C VAL A 8 -4.23 -11.63 -19.75
N ASP A 9 -4.80 -10.87 -18.82
CA ASP A 9 -4.19 -9.73 -18.13
C ASP A 9 -2.88 -10.17 -17.47
N HIS A 10 -1.82 -10.21 -18.28
CA HIS A 10 -0.46 -10.14 -17.79
C HIS A 10 -0.38 -8.78 -17.14
N LEU A 11 -0.40 -8.75 -15.81
CA LEU A 11 -0.04 -7.57 -15.04
C LEU A 11 1.29 -7.05 -15.60
N GLU A 12 1.22 -6.06 -16.49
CA GLU A 12 2.40 -5.46 -17.07
C GLU A 12 3.20 -4.93 -15.88
N ARG A 13 4.43 -5.43 -15.75
CA ARG A 13 5.33 -5.00 -14.68
C ARG A 13 5.38 -3.46 -14.73
N PRO A 14 5.05 -2.77 -13.63
CA PRO A 14 4.99 -1.31 -13.65
C PRO A 14 6.32 -0.76 -14.14
N SER A 15 6.26 0.25 -15.01
CA SER A 15 7.46 0.88 -15.53
C SER A 15 8.28 1.49 -14.36
N PRO A 16 9.62 1.52 -14.45
CA PRO A 16 10.45 2.13 -13.41
C PRO A 16 10.17 3.62 -13.24
N LEU A 17 10.32 4.14 -12.02
CA LEU A 17 10.24 5.58 -11.75
C LEU A 17 11.39 6.32 -12.43
N THR A 18 11.06 7.45 -13.07
CA THR A 18 12.02 8.42 -13.58
C THR A 18 12.58 9.28 -12.43
N ASP A 19 13.70 9.95 -12.66
CA ASP A 19 14.28 10.89 -11.68
C ASP A 19 13.29 12.00 -11.30
N LYS A 20 12.56 12.54 -12.28
CA LYS A 20 11.53 13.57 -12.06
C LYS A 20 10.41 13.05 -11.14
N GLU A 21 9.91 11.84 -11.40
CA GLU A 21 8.88 11.20 -10.58
C GLU A 21 9.39 10.93 -9.14
N ARG A 22 10.64 10.48 -8.99
CA ARG A 22 11.24 10.25 -7.66
C ARG A 22 11.30 11.53 -6.83
N VAL A 23 11.77 12.63 -7.42
CA VAL A 23 11.83 13.93 -6.73
C VAL A 23 10.44 14.42 -6.35
N MET A 24 9.45 14.32 -7.26
CA MET A 24 8.05 14.67 -6.93
C MET A 24 7.52 13.89 -5.72
N ILE A 25 7.80 12.59 -5.67
CA ILE A 25 7.37 11.74 -4.55
C ILE A 25 8.07 12.17 -3.26
N GLN A 26 9.39 12.39 -3.29
CA GLN A 26 10.16 12.79 -2.12
C GLN A 26 9.73 14.15 -1.57
N ASP A 27 9.55 15.15 -2.45
CA ASP A 27 9.12 16.49 -2.06
C ASP A 27 7.71 16.50 -1.47
N SER A 28 6.77 15.80 -2.12
CA SER A 28 5.39 15.70 -1.64
C SER A 28 5.30 14.91 -0.33
N TRP A 29 6.04 13.80 -0.22
CA TRP A 29 6.11 13.01 1.00
C TRP A 29 6.65 13.81 2.18
N GLY A 30 7.67 14.65 1.96
CA GLY A 30 8.23 15.52 2.99
C GLY A 30 7.21 16.48 3.61
N LYS A 31 6.10 16.80 2.91
CA LYS A 31 4.97 17.55 3.47
C LYS A 31 4.02 16.66 4.26
N VAL A 32 3.67 15.50 3.72
CA VAL A 32 2.79 14.52 4.38
C VAL A 32 3.38 14.05 5.71
N TYR A 33 4.69 13.76 5.72
CA TYR A 33 5.37 13.16 6.86
C TYR A 33 5.54 14.11 8.05
N GLN A 34 5.36 15.42 7.87
CA GLN A 34 5.34 16.38 8.99
C GLN A 34 4.20 16.09 9.97
N ASN A 35 3.08 15.55 9.47
CA ASN A 35 1.92 15.14 10.27
C ASN A 35 1.70 13.62 10.12
N CYS A 36 2.77 12.83 10.19
CA CYS A 36 2.74 11.41 9.85
C CYS A 36 1.76 10.61 10.71
N ASP A 37 1.64 10.90 12.00
CA ASP A 37 0.75 10.15 12.90
C ASP A 37 -0.72 10.33 12.50
N ASP A 38 -1.17 11.57 12.27
CA ASP A 38 -2.54 11.86 11.87
C ASP A 38 -2.85 11.36 10.46
N ALA A 39 -1.92 11.56 9.52
CA ALA A 39 -2.06 11.04 8.16
C ALA A 39 -2.17 9.50 8.14
N GLY A 40 -1.32 8.81 8.91
CA GLY A 40 -1.35 7.36 9.02
C GLY A 40 -2.65 6.84 9.65
N VAL A 41 -3.16 7.52 10.68
CA VAL A 41 -4.45 7.18 11.31
C VAL A 41 -5.59 7.38 10.32
N ALA A 42 -5.64 8.52 9.62
CA ALA A 42 -6.67 8.81 8.63
C ALA A 42 -6.71 7.75 7.51
N ILE A 43 -5.54 7.34 7.00
CA ILE A 43 -5.41 6.27 6.00
C ILE A 43 -5.98 4.95 6.53
N LEU A 44 -5.58 4.51 7.72
CA LEU A 44 -6.02 3.22 8.25
C LEU A 44 -7.50 3.22 8.66
N VAL A 45 -8.00 4.32 9.22
CA VAL A 45 -9.42 4.46 9.54
C VAL A 45 -10.26 4.38 8.28
N ARG A 46 -9.88 5.10 7.21
CA ARG A 46 -10.56 5.01 5.91
C ARG A 46 -10.55 3.59 5.35
N LEU A 47 -9.42 2.89 5.43
CA LEU A 47 -9.32 1.47 5.03
C LEU A 47 -10.31 0.61 5.83
N PHE A 48 -10.31 0.72 7.16
CA PHE A 48 -11.10 -0.17 8.02
C PHE A 48 -12.60 0.13 8.01
N VAL A 49 -13.00 1.37 7.71
CA VAL A 49 -14.39 1.76 7.52
C VAL A 49 -14.89 1.28 6.15
N ASN A 50 -14.15 1.54 5.07
CA ASN A 50 -14.58 1.19 3.72
C ASN A 50 -14.45 -0.32 3.42
N PHE A 51 -13.52 -1.00 4.10
CA PHE A 51 -13.23 -2.42 3.92
C PHE A 51 -13.19 -3.14 5.27
N PRO A 52 -14.34 -3.33 5.97
CA PRO A 52 -14.37 -3.86 7.33
C PRO A 52 -13.73 -5.24 7.50
N SER A 53 -13.74 -6.07 6.45
CA SER A 53 -13.09 -7.38 6.44
C SER A 53 -11.58 -7.31 6.69
N SER A 54 -10.93 -6.19 6.39
CA SER A 54 -9.51 -5.97 6.67
C SER A 54 -9.20 -5.89 8.18
N LYS A 55 -10.20 -5.60 9.02
CA LYS A 55 -10.01 -5.55 10.49
C LYS A 55 -9.75 -6.92 11.11
N GLN A 56 -10.05 -8.02 10.41
CA GLN A 56 -9.94 -9.39 10.94
C GLN A 56 -8.54 -9.73 11.51
N TYR A 57 -7.49 -9.09 11.00
CA TYR A 57 -6.11 -9.30 11.40
C TYR A 57 -5.71 -8.57 12.69
N PHE A 58 -6.61 -7.75 13.26
CA PHE A 58 -6.32 -6.86 14.38
C PHE A 58 -7.18 -7.18 15.60
N SER A 59 -6.64 -8.00 16.49
CA SER A 59 -7.38 -8.54 17.63
C SER A 59 -8.01 -7.51 18.56
N GLN A 60 -7.44 -6.31 18.71
CA GLN A 60 -7.93 -5.30 19.65
C GLN A 60 -9.08 -4.46 19.09
N PHE A 61 -9.25 -4.38 17.77
CA PHE A 61 -10.27 -3.51 17.16
C PHE A 61 -11.09 -4.19 16.05
N LYS A 62 -10.94 -5.49 15.83
CA LYS A 62 -11.69 -6.22 14.79
C LYS A 62 -13.22 -6.08 14.87
N HIS A 63 -13.75 -5.77 16.05
CA HIS A 63 -15.17 -5.61 16.33
C HIS A 63 -15.64 -4.14 16.38
N ILE A 64 -14.73 -3.18 16.34
CA ILE A 64 -15.08 -1.76 16.44
C ILE A 64 -15.62 -1.31 15.08
N GLU A 65 -16.82 -0.74 15.06
CA GLU A 65 -17.47 -0.21 13.86
C GLU A 65 -17.41 1.32 13.81
N ASP A 66 -17.44 1.97 14.97
CA ASP A 66 -17.38 3.41 15.09
C ASP A 66 -15.99 3.96 14.74
N ALA A 67 -15.95 4.93 13.83
CA ALA A 67 -14.69 5.50 13.34
C ALA A 67 -13.92 6.24 14.44
N GLU A 68 -14.60 6.97 15.32
CA GLU A 68 -13.95 7.72 16.40
C GLU A 68 -13.34 6.79 17.45
N GLU A 69 -13.96 5.65 17.72
CA GLU A 69 -13.41 4.61 18.59
C GLU A 69 -12.22 3.90 17.94
N LEU A 70 -12.30 3.61 16.62
CA LEU A 70 -11.19 3.07 15.83
C LEU A 70 -9.96 3.99 15.90
N GLU A 71 -10.13 5.30 15.73
CA GLU A 71 -9.07 6.31 15.83
C GLU A 71 -8.36 6.33 17.18
N LYS A 72 -9.06 5.95 18.26
CA LYS A 72 -8.51 5.90 19.63
C LYS A 72 -7.80 4.58 19.94
N SER A 73 -7.92 3.58 19.08
CA SER A 73 -7.30 2.27 19.28
C SER A 73 -5.77 2.35 19.28
N SER A 74 -5.16 1.91 20.39
CA SER A 74 -3.70 1.90 20.53
C SER A 74 -3.01 0.98 19.51
N GLN A 75 -3.64 -0.14 19.14
CA GLN A 75 -3.12 -1.05 18.12
C GLN A 75 -3.18 -0.42 16.73
N LEU A 76 -4.27 0.31 16.41
CA LEU A 76 -4.40 1.02 15.14
C LEU A 76 -3.32 2.10 15.02
N ARG A 77 -3.19 2.98 16.03
CA ARG A 77 -2.18 4.06 16.03
C ARG A 77 -0.75 3.54 15.89
N LYS A 78 -0.41 2.47 16.61
CA LYS A 78 0.91 1.81 16.48
C LYS A 78 1.14 1.25 15.08
N HIS A 79 0.10 0.71 14.44
CA HIS A 79 0.22 0.19 13.08
C HIS A 79 0.33 1.33 12.06
N ALA A 80 -0.48 2.39 12.20
CA ALA A 80 -0.40 3.60 11.38
C ALA A 80 1.03 4.14 11.36
N HIS A 81 1.63 4.35 12.54
CA HIS A 81 2.99 4.83 12.65
C HIS A 81 4.01 3.91 11.94
N ARG A 82 3.84 2.58 12.05
CA ARG A 82 4.72 1.61 11.35
C ARG A 82 4.57 1.68 9.83
N VAL A 83 3.34 1.83 9.33
CA VAL A 83 3.08 1.99 7.89
C VAL A 83 3.75 3.26 7.38
N MET A 84 3.56 4.38 8.07
CA MET A 84 4.17 5.66 7.69
C MET A 84 5.70 5.60 7.70
N ASN A 85 6.32 4.97 8.71
CA ASN A 85 7.78 4.82 8.75
C ASN A 85 8.31 3.88 7.65
N ALA A 86 7.57 2.83 7.30
CA ALA A 86 7.94 1.94 6.21
C ALA A 86 7.89 2.66 4.86
N ILE A 87 6.83 3.46 4.61
CA ILE A 87 6.73 4.30 3.41
C ILE A 87 7.84 5.34 3.41
N ASN A 88 8.13 5.98 4.56
CA ASN A 88 9.23 6.94 4.66
C ASN A 88 10.57 6.33 4.27
N THR A 89 10.89 5.16 4.82
CA THR A 89 12.13 4.44 4.48
C THR A 89 12.20 4.12 2.99
N LEU A 90 11.08 3.73 2.37
CA LEU A 90 11.01 3.46 0.93
C LEU A 90 11.23 4.73 0.11
N VAL A 91 10.56 5.84 0.45
CA VAL A 91 10.67 7.12 -0.25
C VAL A 91 12.08 7.70 -0.15
N GLU A 92 12.71 7.63 1.02
CA GLU A 92 14.10 8.05 1.23
C GLU A 92 15.11 7.18 0.46
N SER A 93 14.73 5.95 0.09
CA SER A 93 15.61 4.98 -0.57
C SER A 93 15.31 4.76 -2.05
N LEU A 94 14.49 5.60 -2.71
CA LEU A 94 14.06 5.38 -4.11
C LEU A 94 15.19 5.37 -5.15
N ASP A 95 16.38 5.85 -4.78
CA ASP A 95 17.61 5.79 -5.55
C ASP A 95 18.40 4.49 -5.33
N ASN A 96 18.10 3.73 -4.28
CA ASN A 96 18.76 2.50 -3.87
C ASN A 96 17.83 1.29 -4.03
N SER A 97 17.89 0.62 -5.19
CA SER A 97 17.06 -0.53 -5.52
C SER A 97 17.19 -1.69 -4.53
N ASP A 98 18.40 -1.94 -4.02
CA ASP A 98 18.67 -3.04 -3.10
C ASP A 98 18.01 -2.79 -1.76
N LYS A 99 18.06 -1.54 -1.27
CA LYS A 99 17.40 -1.13 -0.04
C LYS A 99 15.88 -1.22 -0.17
N VAL A 100 15.31 -0.73 -1.28
CA VAL A 100 13.88 -0.84 -1.56
C VAL A 100 13.42 -2.30 -1.58
N SER A 101 14.15 -3.16 -2.31
CA SER A 101 13.87 -4.59 -2.37
C SER A 101 13.92 -5.25 -0.99
N SER A 102 14.94 -4.93 -0.19
CA SER A 102 15.09 -5.44 1.19
C SER A 102 13.91 -5.06 2.09
N VAL A 103 13.46 -3.80 2.04
CA VAL A 103 12.31 -3.32 2.82
C VAL A 103 11.03 -4.04 2.38
N LEU A 104 10.76 -4.12 1.07
CA LEU A 104 9.56 -4.77 0.55
C LEU A 104 9.53 -6.27 0.85
N LYS A 105 10.68 -6.94 0.78
CA LYS A 105 10.81 -8.35 1.16
C LYS A 105 10.53 -8.57 2.64
N ALA A 106 11.05 -7.70 3.51
CA ALA A 106 10.79 -7.77 4.95
C ALA A 106 9.30 -7.56 5.27
N VAL A 107 8.68 -6.55 4.65
CA VAL A 107 7.24 -6.25 4.81
C VAL A 107 6.40 -7.41 4.28
N GLY A 108 6.63 -7.85 3.04
CA GLY A 108 5.88 -8.94 2.41
C GLY A 108 5.98 -10.24 3.21
N LYS A 109 7.18 -10.64 3.62
CA LYS A 109 7.38 -11.86 4.42
C LYS A 109 6.68 -11.80 5.77
N ALA A 110 6.73 -10.65 6.46
CA ALA A 110 6.03 -10.50 7.73
C ALA A 110 4.51 -10.63 7.55
N HIS A 111 3.95 -9.97 6.53
CA HIS A 111 2.50 -9.99 6.30
C HIS A 111 2.00 -11.36 5.81
N ALA A 112 2.76 -12.05 4.96
CA ALA A 112 2.43 -13.41 4.51
C ALA A 112 2.56 -14.43 5.65
N VAL A 113 3.75 -14.57 6.25
CA VAL A 113 4.05 -15.71 7.13
C VAL A 113 3.51 -15.49 8.55
N ARG A 114 3.74 -14.30 9.10
CA ARG A 114 3.41 -14.02 10.50
C ARG A 114 1.96 -13.58 10.66
N HIS A 115 1.51 -12.65 9.81
CA HIS A 115 0.19 -12.03 9.97
C HIS A 115 -0.89 -12.72 9.12
N LYS A 116 -0.49 -13.49 8.11
CA LYS A 116 -1.39 -14.20 7.18
C LYS A 116 -2.42 -13.26 6.55
N VAL A 117 -1.96 -12.06 6.16
CA VAL A 117 -2.80 -11.03 5.52
C VAL A 117 -2.94 -11.37 4.04
N ASP A 118 -4.18 -11.34 3.52
CA ASP A 118 -4.44 -11.51 2.09
C ASP A 118 -3.76 -10.38 1.29
N PRO A 119 -2.96 -10.71 0.25
CA PRO A 119 -2.24 -9.71 -0.52
C PRO A 119 -3.16 -8.67 -1.19
N VAL A 120 -4.45 -8.96 -1.41
CA VAL A 120 -5.42 -8.00 -1.97
C VAL A 120 -5.49 -6.70 -1.16
N TYR A 121 -5.28 -6.77 0.17
CA TYR A 121 -5.37 -5.60 1.02
C TYR A 121 -4.23 -4.60 0.79
N PHE A 122 -3.08 -5.00 0.22
CA PHE A 122 -2.05 -4.03 -0.18
C PHE A 122 -2.49 -3.18 -1.37
N LYS A 123 -3.22 -3.78 -2.33
CA LYS A 123 -3.79 -3.05 -3.47
C LYS A 123 -4.88 -2.08 -3.00
N ILE A 124 -5.75 -2.55 -2.11
CA ILE A 124 -6.81 -1.71 -1.52
C ILE A 124 -6.20 -0.54 -0.73
N LEU A 125 -5.24 -0.83 0.16
CA LEU A 125 -4.55 0.20 0.94
C LEU A 125 -3.85 1.22 0.04
N SER A 126 -3.26 0.79 -1.07
CA SER A 126 -2.64 1.70 -2.04
C SER A 126 -3.64 2.71 -2.63
N GLY A 127 -4.85 2.26 -2.97
CA GLY A 127 -5.93 3.15 -3.40
C GLY A 127 -6.33 4.15 -2.30
N VAL A 128 -6.52 3.65 -1.07
CA VAL A 128 -6.87 4.49 0.09
C VAL A 128 -5.79 5.54 0.39
N ILE A 129 -4.51 5.20 0.26
CA ILE A 129 -3.41 6.16 0.41
C ILE A 129 -3.57 7.30 -0.61
N LEU A 130 -3.77 7.00 -1.89
CA LEU A 130 -3.95 8.03 -2.92
C LEU A 130 -5.16 8.93 -2.65
N GLU A 131 -6.30 8.34 -2.28
CA GLU A 131 -7.52 9.08 -1.97
C GLU A 131 -7.29 10.03 -0.78
N VAL A 132 -6.78 9.51 0.34
CA VAL A 132 -6.58 10.31 1.56
C VAL A 132 -5.54 11.40 1.34
N LEU A 133 -4.43 11.11 0.65
CA LEU A 133 -3.43 12.13 0.37
C LEU A 133 -3.95 13.21 -0.60
N GLY A 134 -4.76 12.83 -1.59
CA GLY A 134 -5.41 13.76 -2.51
C GLY A 134 -6.40 14.69 -1.81
N GLU A 135 -7.20 14.16 -0.88
CA GLU A 135 -8.15 14.93 -0.07
C GLU A 135 -7.46 15.85 0.94
N ALA A 136 -6.45 15.34 1.66
CA ALA A 136 -5.80 16.06 2.75
C ALA A 136 -4.73 17.07 2.29
N TYR A 137 -4.09 16.82 1.14
CA TYR A 137 -3.01 17.66 0.61
C TYR A 137 -3.26 18.07 -0.85
N PRO A 138 -4.42 18.66 -1.20
CA PRO A 138 -4.81 18.90 -2.59
C PRO A 138 -3.86 19.84 -3.34
N GLN A 139 -3.20 20.76 -2.62
CA GLN A 139 -2.21 21.67 -3.21
C GLN A 139 -0.83 21.01 -3.47
N VAL A 140 -0.56 19.89 -2.80
CA VAL A 140 0.68 19.11 -2.96
C VAL A 140 0.45 17.99 -3.97
N MET A 141 -0.69 17.30 -3.88
CA MET A 141 -1.08 16.18 -4.73
C MET A 141 -1.69 16.64 -6.05
N THR A 142 -0.89 17.32 -6.87
CA THR A 142 -1.25 17.65 -8.25
C THR A 142 -1.41 16.37 -9.09
N ALA A 143 -2.01 16.49 -10.29
CA ALA A 143 -2.20 15.33 -11.18
C ALA A 143 -0.88 14.61 -11.55
N GLU A 144 0.21 15.35 -11.77
CA GLU A 144 1.52 14.73 -12.03
C GLU A 144 2.04 13.97 -10.80
N VAL A 145 1.92 14.57 -9.61
CA VAL A 145 2.37 13.96 -8.36
C VAL A 145 1.54 12.71 -8.04
N ALA A 146 0.21 12.77 -8.17
CA ALA A 146 -0.67 11.63 -7.99
C ALA A 146 -0.37 10.49 -8.97
N SER A 147 -0.02 10.81 -10.22
CA SER A 147 0.42 9.82 -11.21
C SER A 147 1.73 9.13 -10.80
N ALA A 148 2.72 9.89 -10.33
CA ALA A 148 3.98 9.35 -9.81
C ALA A 148 3.75 8.44 -8.59
N TRP A 149 2.88 8.84 -7.65
CA TRP A 149 2.49 8.03 -6.51
C TRP A 149 1.76 6.75 -6.91
N THR A 150 0.86 6.83 -7.90
CA THR A 150 0.15 5.66 -8.43
C THR A 150 1.14 4.63 -8.96
N LYS A 151 2.15 5.09 -9.70
CA LYS A 151 3.21 4.23 -10.23
C LYS A 151 4.08 3.61 -9.14
N LEU A 152 4.49 4.40 -8.13
CA LEU A 152 5.22 3.87 -6.97
C LEU A 152 4.41 2.77 -6.27
N LEU A 153 3.15 3.05 -5.91
CA LEU A 153 2.30 2.11 -5.19
C LEU A 153 2.04 0.83 -5.99
N ALA A 154 1.89 0.94 -7.32
CA ALA A 154 1.82 -0.22 -8.20
C ALA A 154 3.10 -1.08 -8.13
N ILE A 155 4.29 -0.45 -8.17
CA ILE A 155 5.58 -1.16 -7.99
C ILE A 155 5.63 -1.86 -6.63
N LEU A 156 5.18 -1.20 -5.56
CA LEU A 156 5.16 -1.78 -4.22
C LEU A 156 4.24 -3.01 -4.16
N CYS A 157 3.02 -2.91 -4.68
CA CYS A 157 2.07 -4.02 -4.75
C CYS A 157 2.63 -5.20 -5.55
N CYS A 158 3.17 -4.96 -6.75
CA CYS A 158 3.77 -6.00 -7.57
C CYS A 158 4.93 -6.70 -6.85
N SER A 159 5.78 -5.92 -6.17
CA SER A 159 6.95 -6.44 -5.47
C SER A 159 6.55 -7.26 -4.22
N ILE A 160 5.54 -6.82 -3.47
CA ILE A 160 5.01 -7.58 -2.33
C ILE A 160 4.33 -8.86 -2.80
N ASN A 161 3.55 -8.81 -3.90
CA ASN A 161 2.94 -10.00 -4.49
C ASN A 161 3.98 -11.03 -4.92
N ALA A 162 5.07 -10.60 -5.56
CA ALA A 162 6.18 -11.50 -5.90
C ALA A 162 6.76 -12.20 -4.66
N VAL A 163 6.89 -11.50 -3.53
CA VAL A 163 7.32 -12.10 -2.25
C VAL A 163 6.30 -13.13 -1.74
N TYR A 164 5.01 -12.87 -1.89
CA TYR A 164 3.96 -13.83 -1.54
C TYR A 164 4.02 -15.09 -2.40
N GLU A 165 4.23 -14.93 -3.71
CA GLU A 165 4.41 -16.04 -4.66
C GLU A 165 5.67 -16.87 -4.34
N GLU A 166 6.80 -16.22 -4.05
CA GLU A 166 8.04 -16.89 -3.60
C GLU A 166 7.83 -17.72 -2.33
N LEU A 167 6.91 -17.31 -1.46
CA LEU A 167 6.56 -18.00 -0.22
C LEU A 167 5.50 -19.09 -0.40
N GLY A 168 5.03 -19.31 -1.63
CA GLY A 168 4.00 -20.30 -1.96
C GLY A 168 2.63 -19.93 -1.41
N TRP A 169 2.31 -18.63 -1.30
CA TRP A 169 0.97 -18.20 -0.90
C TRP A 169 -0.05 -18.77 -1.90
N PRO A 170 -1.12 -19.45 -1.43
CA PRO A 170 -2.04 -20.12 -2.32
C PRO A 170 -2.76 -19.08 -3.18
N HIS A 171 -2.63 -19.20 -4.51
CA HIS A 171 -3.57 -18.55 -5.40
C HIS A 171 -4.93 -19.20 -5.17
N LEU A 172 -5.92 -18.41 -4.75
CA LEU A 172 -7.30 -18.84 -4.84
C LEU A 172 -7.61 -19.01 -6.33
N SER A 173 -7.43 -20.22 -6.83
CA SER A 173 -8.00 -20.61 -8.11
C SER A 173 -9.49 -20.38 -7.98
N THR A 174 -10.01 -19.39 -8.72
CA THR A 174 -11.45 -19.25 -8.96
C THR A 174 -11.87 -20.45 -9.80
N SER A 175 -12.03 -21.60 -9.15
CA SER A 175 -12.77 -22.72 -9.69
C SER A 175 -14.23 -22.31 -9.64
N THR A 176 -14.69 -21.63 -10.68
CA THR A 176 -16.11 -21.63 -11.03
C THR A 176 -16.54 -23.08 -11.21
N GLY A 177 -17.27 -23.60 -10.23
CA GLY A 177 -18.11 -24.78 -10.38
C GLY A 177 -19.38 -24.45 -11.17
#